data_AF-M1DG89-F1
#
_entry.id   AF-M1DG89-F1
#
_cell.length_a   1.000
_cell.length_b   1.000
_cell.length_c   1.000
_cell.angle_alpha   90.00
_cell.angle_beta   90.00
_cell.angle_gamma   90.00
#
_symmetry.space_group_name_H-M   'P 1'
#
loop_
_entity.id
_entity.type
_entity.pdbx_description
1 polymer ?
#
loop_
_entity_poly.entity_id
_entity_poly.type
_entity_poly.pdbx_seq_one_letter_code
_entity_poly.pdbx_strand_id
1 'polypeptide(L)'
;MRPKFTLECNGKSVPTDEFHVAEAIILATNEIAGHGKGISNIPLTLIVKKNGVPDLTMVDLPGIPTVPVHGNSTDNFEQISEIVMKYITPEESIIVNVLSATVDFSTCECFKMTTLFSPSKFL
;
A
#
# COMPACT_ATOMS: atom_id res chain seq x y z
N MET A 1 10.06 -24.86 -10.40
CA MET A 1 10.94 -24.12 -9.46
C MET A 1 10.07 -23.52 -8.36
N ARG A 2 10.46 -23.61 -7.09
CA ARG A 2 9.73 -22.98 -5.98
C ARG A 2 9.92 -21.45 -6.03
N PRO A 3 8.91 -20.65 -5.66
CA PRO A 3 9.06 -19.20 -5.58
C PRO A 3 10.13 -18.81 -4.55
N LYS A 4 10.89 -17.77 -4.86
CA LYS A 4 11.87 -17.16 -3.94
C LYS A 4 11.34 -15.81 -3.47
N PHE A 5 11.29 -15.60 -2.16
CA PHE A 5 10.81 -14.36 -1.55
C PHE A 5 11.99 -13.60 -0.91
N THR A 6 12.02 -12.29 -1.10
CA THR A 6 13.01 -11.42 -0.46
C THR A 6 12.34 -10.12 -0.08
N LEU A 7 12.37 -9.77 1.20
CA LEU A 7 11.84 -8.50 1.70
C LEU A 7 12.99 -7.49 1.77
N GLU A 8 12.83 -6.37 1.09
CA GLU A 8 13.78 -5.25 1.10
C GLU A 8 13.19 -4.07 1.85
N CYS A 9 13.92 -3.56 2.83
CA CYS A 9 13.54 -2.38 3.60
C CYS A 9 14.80 -1.66 4.10
N ASN A 10 14.85 -0.34 3.95
CA ASN A 10 15.93 0.50 4.47
C ASN A 10 17.36 0.01 4.07
N GLY A 11 17.52 -0.42 2.82
CA GLY A 11 18.79 -0.95 2.30
C GLY A 11 19.18 -2.35 2.78
N LYS A 12 18.34 -3.01 3.60
CA LYS A 12 18.49 -4.41 3.99
C LYS A 12 17.64 -5.29 3.09
N SER A 13 18.19 -6.43 2.65
CA SER A 13 17.46 -7.47 1.94
C SER A 13 17.46 -8.75 2.78
N VAL A 14 16.27 -9.19 3.19
CA VAL A 14 16.07 -10.36 4.06
C VAL A 14 15.35 -11.45 3.28
N PRO A 15 15.97 -12.62 3.04
CA PRO A 15 15.28 -13.77 2.49
C PRO A 15 14.13 -14.21 3.40
N THR A 16 12.99 -14.58 2.82
CA THR A 16 11.82 -15.08 3.56
C THR A 16 11.11 -16.17 2.74
N ASP A 17 9.97 -16.64 3.20
CA ASP A 17 9.12 -17.61 2.53
C ASP A 17 7.63 -17.30 2.71
N GLU A 18 6.77 -18.05 2.04
CA GLU A 18 5.32 -17.87 2.05
C GLU A 18 4.69 -17.94 3.46
N PHE A 19 5.28 -18.70 4.38
CA PHE A 19 4.76 -18.88 5.74
C PHE A 19 5.20 -17.75 6.68
N HIS A 20 6.39 -17.18 6.46
CA HIS A 20 6.99 -16.17 7.35
C HIS A 20 6.94 -14.74 6.80
N VAL A 21 6.51 -14.54 5.56
CA VAL A 21 6.51 -13.21 4.92
C VAL A 21 5.64 -12.20 5.67
N ALA A 22 4.49 -12.62 6.21
CA ALA A 22 3.60 -11.75 6.96
C ALA A 22 4.26 -11.22 8.25
N GLU A 23 4.93 -12.11 9.00
CA GLU A 23 5.68 -11.73 10.20
C GLU A 23 6.85 -10.81 9.85
N ALA A 24 7.59 -11.11 8.78
CA ALA A 24 8.70 -10.27 8.32
C ALA A 24 8.24 -8.84 7.96
N ILE A 25 7.09 -8.69 7.30
CA ILE A 25 6.48 -7.39 6.98
C ILE A 25 6.11 -6.64 8.27
N ILE A 26 5.52 -7.31 9.26
CA ILE A 26 5.17 -6.69 10.55
C ILE A 26 6.42 -6.18 11.27
N LEU A 27 7.47 -6.99 11.34
CA LEU A 27 8.73 -6.61 11.99
C LEU A 27 9.39 -5.42 11.29
N ALA A 28 9.46 -5.45 9.95
CA ALA A 28 10.02 -4.35 9.17
C ALA A 28 9.19 -3.07 9.30
N THR A 29 7.86 -3.17 9.31
CA THR A 29 6.95 -2.02 9.53
C THR A 29 7.18 -1.41 10.91
N ASN A 30 7.27 -2.23 11.96
CA ASN A 30 7.56 -1.75 13.32
C ASN A 30 8.93 -1.06 13.42
N GLU A 31 9.94 -1.52 12.67
CA GLU A 31 11.27 -0.91 12.64
C GLU A 31 11.23 0.53 12.07
N ILE A 32 10.44 0.76 11.01
CA ILE A 32 10.44 2.06 10.31
C ILE A 32 9.35 3.04 10.77
N ALA A 33 8.23 2.54 11.29
CA ALA A 33 7.08 3.35 11.70
C ALA A 33 6.88 3.37 13.22
N GLY A 34 7.62 2.54 13.96
CA GLY A 34 7.44 2.33 15.39
C GLY A 34 6.22 1.46 15.71
N HIS A 35 5.97 1.24 17.00
CA HIS A 35 4.80 0.49 17.47
C HIS A 35 3.57 1.40 17.56
N GLY A 36 2.43 0.98 17.00
CA GLY A 36 1.14 1.69 17.13
C GLY A 36 0.65 2.30 15.83
N LYS A 37 0.25 3.58 15.86
CA LYS A 37 -0.36 4.31 14.73
C LYS A 37 0.65 5.17 13.93
N GLY A 38 1.93 4.86 14.03
CA GLY A 38 2.96 5.59 13.29
C GLY A 38 2.86 5.32 11.79
N ILE A 39 3.19 6.32 10.97
CA ILE A 39 3.24 6.22 9.52
C ILE A 39 4.67 6.51 9.08
N SER A 40 5.15 5.77 8.10
CA SER A 40 6.45 5.97 7.48
C SER A 40 6.27 6.01 5.96
N ASN A 41 6.99 6.92 5.31
CA ASN A 41 7.02 7.03 3.85
C ASN A 41 8.09 6.13 3.21
N ILE A 42 8.83 5.35 4.03
CA ILE A 42 9.82 4.39 3.58
C ILE A 42 9.10 3.13 3.04
N PRO A 43 9.24 2.77 1.76
CA PRO A 43 8.57 1.60 1.21
C PRO A 43 9.21 0.29 1.68
N LEU A 44 8.37 -0.72 1.90
CA LEU A 44 8.78 -2.12 1.99
C LEU A 44 8.57 -2.76 0.61
N THR A 45 9.60 -3.42 0.07
CA THR A 45 9.53 -4.07 -1.25
C THR A 45 9.68 -5.57 -1.09
N LEU A 46 8.60 -6.31 -1.35
CA LEU A 46 8.65 -7.78 -1.41
C LEU A 46 8.90 -8.23 -2.84
N ILE A 47 10.05 -8.85 -3.07
CA ILE A 47 10.42 -9.42 -4.37
C ILE A 47 10.09 -10.91 -4.37
N VAL A 48 9.19 -11.33 -5.28
CA VAL A 48 8.83 -12.74 -5.47
C VAL A 48 9.25 -13.19 -6.86
N LYS A 49 10.20 -14.12 -6.95
CA LYS A 49 10.70 -14.65 -8.23
C LYS A 49 10.24 -16.08 -8.44
N LYS A 50 9.57 -16.35 -9.57
CA LYS A 50 9.13 -17.68 -9.99
C LYS A 50 9.22 -17.81 -11.52
N ASN A 51 9.63 -18.96 -12.03
CA ASN A 51 9.62 -19.19 -13.49
C ASN A 51 8.18 -19.35 -14.00
N GLY A 52 7.87 -18.74 -15.14
CA GLY A 52 6.58 -18.88 -15.82
C GLY A 52 5.48 -17.94 -15.29
N VAL A 53 5.84 -16.88 -14.55
CA VAL A 53 4.91 -15.79 -14.21
C VAL A 53 5.37 -14.50 -14.91
N PRO A 54 4.45 -13.60 -15.30
CA PRO A 54 4.81 -12.31 -15.86
C PRO A 54 5.41 -11.40 -14.80
N ASP A 55 6.17 -10.40 -15.25
CA ASP A 55 6.63 -9.32 -14.38
C ASP A 55 5.43 -8.43 -14.03
N LEU A 56 5.17 -8.29 -12.73
CA LEU A 56 4.08 -7.50 -12.19
C LEU A 56 4.56 -6.77 -10.93
N THR A 57 4.20 -5.49 -10.83
CA THR A 57 4.40 -4.70 -9.60
C THR A 57 3.03 -4.36 -9.05
N MET A 58 2.81 -4.69 -7.77
CA MET A 58 1.61 -4.33 -7.03
C MET A 58 2.05 -3.50 -5.83
N VAL A 59 1.32 -2.42 -5.58
CA VAL A 59 1.56 -1.53 -4.44
C VAL A 59 0.33 -1.59 -3.55
N ASP A 60 0.53 -1.98 -2.29
CA ASP A 60 -0.47 -1.82 -1.24
C ASP A 60 -0.26 -0.44 -0.60
N LEU A 61 -1.33 0.35 -0.52
CA LEU A 61 -1.29 1.71 -0.02
C LEU A 61 -1.97 1.78 1.35
N PRO A 62 -1.52 2.68 2.26
CA PRO A 62 -2.23 2.91 3.50
C PRO A 62 -3.69 3.29 3.24
N GLY A 63 -4.60 2.80 4.10
CA GLY A 63 -6.01 3.15 4.00
C GLY A 63 -6.22 4.66 4.06
N ILE A 64 -6.99 5.20 3.12
CA ILE A 64 -7.32 6.63 3.08
C ILE A 64 -8.20 6.95 4.31
N PRO A 65 -7.83 7.90 5.18
CA PRO A 65 -8.64 8.23 6.34
C PRO A 65 -9.93 8.91 5.87
N THR A 66 -11.07 8.43 6.38
CA THR A 66 -12.41 8.87 5.98
C THR A 66 -12.74 10.28 6.48
N VAL A 67 -12.17 10.67 7.62
CA VAL A 67 -12.29 12.01 8.22
C VAL A 67 -11.03 12.24 9.08
N PRO A 68 -10.46 13.46 9.17
CA PRO A 68 -9.52 13.77 10.23
C PRO A 68 -10.19 13.52 11.59
N VAL A 69 -9.89 12.37 12.21
CA VAL A 69 -10.40 12.03 13.53
C VAL A 69 -9.75 13.00 14.51
N HIS A 70 -10.55 13.86 15.16
CA HIS A 70 -10.09 14.75 16.21
C HIS A 70 -9.27 13.97 17.25
N GLY A 71 -7.95 14.13 17.22
CA GLY A 71 -7.01 13.45 18.12
C GLY A 71 -5.88 12.66 17.42
N ASN A 72 -5.97 12.39 16.12
CA ASN A 72 -4.77 12.07 15.34
C ASN A 72 -4.12 13.41 14.94
N SER A 73 -2.79 13.52 15.03
CA SER A 73 -2.07 14.67 14.48
C SER A 73 -2.52 14.88 13.04
N THR A 74 -2.81 16.14 12.67
CA THR A 74 -3.06 16.57 11.29
C THR A 74 -2.03 15.98 10.30
N ASP A 75 -0.82 15.77 10.79
CA ASP A 75 0.35 15.25 10.08
C ASP A 75 0.14 13.84 9.51
N ASN A 76 -0.61 12.96 10.18
CA ASN A 76 -0.81 11.57 9.70
C ASN A 76 -1.68 11.52 8.44
N PHE A 77 -2.67 12.41 8.33
CA PHE A 77 -3.54 12.47 7.16
C PHE A 77 -2.78 12.99 5.94
N GLU A 78 -2.02 14.05 6.12
CA GLU A 78 -1.19 14.64 5.06
C GLU A 78 -0.15 13.65 4.56
N GLN A 79 0.55 12.96 5.47
CA GLN A 79 1.52 11.92 5.11
C GLN A 79 0.88 10.76 4.32
N ILE A 80 -0.29 10.26 4.74
CA ILE A 80 -0.99 9.20 3.98
C ILE A 80 -1.38 9.71 2.59
N SER A 81 -1.91 10.93 2.50
CA SER A 81 -2.28 11.54 1.23
C SER A 81 -1.08 11.64 0.28
N GLU A 82 0.07 12.12 0.77
CA GLU A 82 1.31 12.19 0.00
C GLU A 82 1.77 10.82 -0.51
N ILE A 83 1.73 9.79 0.36
CA ILE A 83 2.07 8.42 -0.02
C ILE A 83 1.13 7.94 -1.14
N VAL A 84 -0.18 8.08 -0.98
CA VAL A 84 -1.16 7.64 -1.99
C VAL A 84 -0.96 8.38 -3.30
N MET A 85 -0.86 9.71 -3.27
CA MET A 85 -0.68 10.55 -4.45
C MET A 85 0.55 10.16 -5.26
N LYS A 86 1.66 9.81 -4.59
CA LYS A 86 2.89 9.34 -5.25
C LYS A 86 2.65 8.14 -6.19
N TYR A 87 1.76 7.22 -5.83
CA TYR A 87 1.54 5.98 -6.59
C TYR A 87 0.36 6.06 -7.55
N ILE A 88 -0.64 6.92 -7.30
CA ILE A 88 -1.78 7.08 -8.21
C ILE A 88 -1.53 8.10 -9.33
N THR A 89 -0.60 9.05 -9.15
CA THR A 89 -0.30 10.10 -10.15
C THR A 89 0.24 9.55 -11.49
N PRO A 90 1.23 8.63 -11.53
CA PRO A 90 1.86 8.20 -12.79
C PRO A 90 0.87 7.57 -13.79
N GLU A 91 0.82 8.03 -15.05
CA GLU A 91 -0.21 7.62 -16.03
C GLU A 91 -0.32 6.11 -16.27
N GLU A 92 0.79 5.38 -16.13
CA GLU A 92 0.87 3.93 -16.36
C GLU A 92 0.33 3.08 -15.20
N SER A 93 -0.16 3.69 -14.11
CA SER A 93 -0.76 2.96 -12.99
C SER A 93 -2.22 2.57 -13.25
N ILE A 94 -2.62 1.41 -12.74
CA ILE A 94 -4.02 0.95 -12.71
C ILE A 94 -4.49 0.98 -11.26
N ILE A 95 -5.66 1.58 -11.02
CA ILE A 95 -6.25 1.68 -9.68
C ILE A 95 -7.31 0.59 -9.53
N VAL A 96 -7.12 -0.29 -8.54
CA VAL A 96 -8.07 -1.35 -8.21
C VAL A 96 -8.84 -0.94 -6.95
N ASN A 97 -10.12 -0.57 -7.11
CA ASN A 97 -10.98 -0.21 -5.98
C ASN A 97 -11.58 -1.49 -5.34
N VAL A 98 -11.20 -1.78 -4.10
CA VAL A 98 -11.74 -2.91 -3.33
C VAL A 98 -12.89 -2.43 -2.45
N LEU A 99 -14.10 -2.94 -2.70
CA LEU A 99 -15.33 -2.55 -2.00
C LEU A 99 -15.97 -3.76 -1.31
N SER A 100 -16.50 -3.56 -0.10
CA SER A 100 -17.41 -4.54 0.49
C SER A 100 -18.70 -4.58 -0.33
N ALA A 101 -19.23 -5.79 -0.56
CA ALA A 101 -20.50 -5.98 -1.27
C ALA A 101 -21.70 -5.29 -0.58
N THR A 102 -21.55 -4.89 0.68
CA THR A 102 -22.60 -4.21 1.46
C THR A 102 -22.54 -2.69 1.39
N VAL A 103 -21.52 -2.10 0.74
CA VAL A 103 -21.32 -0.65 0.66
C VAL A 103 -21.78 -0.14 -0.69
N ASP A 104 -22.61 0.90 -0.68
CA ASP A 104 -23.08 1.55 -1.91
C ASP A 104 -21.94 2.29 -2.62
N PHE A 105 -21.87 2.17 -3.94
CA PHE A 105 -20.88 2.86 -4.78
C PHE A 105 -20.88 4.38 -4.56
N SER A 106 -22.07 4.97 -4.35
CA SER A 106 -22.25 6.42 -4.16
C SER A 106 -21.65 6.94 -2.86
N THR A 107 -21.47 6.08 -1.85
CA THR A 107 -20.92 6.47 -0.53
C THR A 107 -19.45 6.12 -0.38
N CYS A 108 -18.88 5.32 -1.29
CA CYS A 108 -17.49 4.92 -1.23
C CYS A 108 -16.51 6.08 -1.48
N GLU A 109 -15.59 6.28 -0.55
CA GLU A 109 -14.56 7.32 -0.61
C GLU A 109 -13.42 6.97 -1.58
N CYS A 110 -13.07 5.69 -1.74
CA CYS A 110 -12.07 5.26 -2.71
C CYS A 110 -12.45 5.70 -4.13
N PHE A 111 -13.75 5.63 -4.46
CA PHE A 111 -14.26 6.10 -5.75
C PHE A 111 -14.19 7.63 -5.88
N LYS A 112 -14.53 8.38 -4.82
CA LYS A 112 -14.40 9.85 -4.81
C LYS A 112 -12.96 10.28 -5.04
N MET A 113 -12.01 9.69 -4.31
CA MET A 113 -10.58 9.99 -4.43
C MET A 113 -10.06 9.64 -5.82
N THR A 114 -10.38 8.45 -6.33
CA THR A 114 -9.98 8.04 -7.68
C THR A 114 -10.54 8.98 -8.75
N THR A 115 -11.80 9.38 -8.64
CA THR A 115 -12.44 10.32 -9.58
C THR A 115 -11.82 11.71 -9.52
N LEU A 116 -11.47 12.19 -8.32
CA LEU A 116 -10.85 13.49 -8.12
C LEU A 116 -9.41 13.55 -8.64
N PHE A 117 -8.64 12.49 -8.42
CA PHE A 117 -7.19 12.50 -8.67
C PHE A 117 -6.76 11.75 -9.93
N SER A 118 -7.60 10.88 -10.50
CA SER A 118 -7.27 10.07 -11.68
C SER A 118 -8.52 9.61 -12.46
N PRO A 119 -9.30 10.56 -13.03
CA PRO A 119 -10.56 10.26 -13.70
C PRO A 119 -10.45 9.35 -14.94
N SER A 120 -9.25 9.14 -15.48
CA SER A 120 -8.98 8.32 -16.68
C SER A 120 -8.45 6.90 -16.39
N LYS A 121 -8.31 6.47 -15.13
CA LYS A 121 -7.60 5.21 -14.75
C LYS A 121 -8.47 4.09 -14.18
N PHE A 122 -9.74 4.03 -14.58
CA PHE A 122 -10.67 3.02 -14.06
C PHE A 122 -10.60 1.70 -14.84
N LEU A 123 -10.54 0.59 -14.11
CA LEU A 123 -11.00 -0.73 -14.52
C LEU A 123 -12.09 -1.21 -13.56
#